data_AF-A0A105TC69-F1
#
_entry.id   AF-A0A105TC69-F1
#
_cell.length_a   1.000
_cell.length_b   1.000
_cell.length_c   1.000
_cell.angle_alpha   90.00
_cell.angle_beta   90.00
_cell.angle_gamma   90.00
#
_symmetry.space_group_name_H-M   'P 1'
#
loop_
_entity.id
_entity.type
_entity.pdbx_description
1 polymer ?
#
loop_
_entity_poly.entity_id
_entity_poly.type
_entity_poly.pdbx_seq_one_letter_code
_entity_poly.pdbx_strand_id
1 'polypeptide(L)'
;MSTPSLRILIVEDEHLQRLSIEKMFNKFGYHRIAPVGSFDELLAMLDRADEPFDLVVINTALVPETDRHFETFCIQCPYVRNALVYEGRPRFVAANDEREGGVFKRLPGVPDTRIIENLMSSIDPCPKEAAACSALSGRSNT
;
A
#
# COMPACT_ATOMS: atom_id res chain seq x y z
N MET A 1 22.67 1.62 5.22
CA MET A 1 21.65 1.72 4.16
C MET A 1 20.41 0.98 4.61
N SER A 2 19.55 1.62 5.40
CA SER A 2 18.42 0.94 6.02
C SER A 2 17.20 1.16 5.14
N THR A 3 16.94 0.27 4.18
CA THR A 3 15.70 0.35 3.40
C THR A 3 14.49 0.34 4.34
N PRO A 4 13.48 1.21 4.14
CA PRO A 4 12.23 1.08 4.87
C PRO A 4 11.69 -0.34 4.60
N SER A 5 11.43 -1.07 5.68
CA SER A 5 11.24 -2.52 5.66
C SER A 5 9.82 -2.93 5.31
N LEU A 6 9.06 -2.04 4.64
CA LEU A 6 7.65 -2.26 4.37
C LEU A 6 7.47 -3.34 3.31
N ARG A 7 6.63 -4.33 3.62
CA ARG A 7 6.26 -5.42 2.71
C ARG A 7 5.04 -4.99 1.90
N ILE A 8 5.27 -4.71 0.62
CA ILE A 8 4.25 -4.22 -0.30
C ILE A 8 3.82 -5.35 -1.22
N LEU A 9 2.51 -5.56 -1.39
CA LEU A 9 1.94 -6.53 -2.33
C LEU A 9 1.21 -5.77 -3.43
N ILE A 10 1.55 -6.01 -4.69
CA ILE A 10 0.90 -5.39 -5.86
C ILE A 10 0.07 -6.45 -6.58
N VAL A 11 -1.23 -6.24 -6.68
CA VAL A 11 -2.20 -7.12 -7.33
C VAL A 11 -2.71 -6.41 -8.59
N GLU A 12 -2.13 -6.77 -9.73
CA GLU A 12 -2.45 -6.17 -11.03
C GLU A 12 -2.30 -7.20 -12.14
N ASP A 13 -3.27 -7.44 -13.02
CA ASP A 13 -3.14 -8.42 -14.11
C ASP A 13 -2.26 -7.88 -15.24
N GLU A 14 -2.40 -6.59 -15.54
CA GLU A 14 -1.66 -5.93 -16.61
C GLU A 14 -0.18 -5.74 -16.21
N HIS A 15 0.70 -6.50 -16.87
CA HIS A 15 2.13 -6.51 -16.56
C HIS A 15 2.79 -5.12 -16.64
N LEU A 16 2.40 -4.30 -17.62
CA LEU A 16 2.96 -2.94 -17.79
C LEU A 16 2.57 -2.02 -16.64
N GLN A 17 1.31 -2.08 -16.22
CA GLN A 17 0.80 -1.31 -15.09
C GLN A 17 1.45 -1.78 -13.79
N ARG A 18 1.56 -3.10 -13.58
CA ARG A 18 2.25 -3.69 -12.43
C ARG A 18 3.69 -3.19 -12.33
N LEU A 19 4.44 -3.24 -13.43
CA LEU A 19 5.81 -2.77 -13.49
C LEU A 19 5.93 -1.26 -13.25
N SER A 20 4.95 -0.48 -13.72
CA SER A 20 4.92 0.96 -13.46
C SER A 20 4.78 1.26 -11.96
N ILE A 21 3.82 0.61 -11.29
CA ILE A 21 3.58 0.77 -9.85
C ILE A 21 4.81 0.32 -9.05
N GLU A 22 5.40 -0.82 -9.40
CA GLU A 22 6.62 -1.31 -8.76
C GLU A 22 7.78 -0.32 -8.89
N LYS A 23 7.99 0.24 -10.09
CA LYS A 23 9.01 1.27 -10.34
C LYS A 23 8.77 2.53 -9.52
N MET A 24 7.52 2.91 -9.28
CA MET A 24 7.20 4.07 -8.45
C MET A 24 7.60 3.83 -6.99
N PHE A 25 7.24 2.69 -6.41
CA PHE A 25 7.66 2.33 -5.05
C PHE A 25 9.18 2.21 -4.91
N ASN A 26 9.85 1.61 -5.90
CA ASN A 26 11.31 1.52 -5.94
C ASN A 26 11.98 2.90 -5.92
N LYS A 27 11.40 3.91 -6.58
CA LYS A 27 11.93 5.30 -6.54
C LYS A 27 11.82 5.94 -5.16
N PHE A 28 10.84 5.54 -4.36
CA PHE A 28 10.69 5.98 -2.97
C PHE A 28 11.53 5.14 -1.98
N GLY A 29 12.35 4.20 -2.46
CA GLY A 29 13.25 3.38 -1.65
C GLY A 29 12.60 2.12 -1.05
N TYR A 30 11.39 1.76 -1.48
CA TYR A 30 10.73 0.52 -1.08
C TYR A 30 11.07 -0.59 -2.08
N HIS A 31 11.72 -1.65 -1.60
CA HIS A 31 12.23 -2.74 -2.44
C HIS A 31 11.67 -4.13 -2.08
N ARG A 32 10.92 -4.25 -0.99
CA ARG A 32 10.24 -5.50 -0.59
C ARG A 32 8.85 -5.56 -1.21
N ILE A 33 8.80 -5.64 -2.53
CA ILE A 33 7.57 -5.64 -3.31
C ILE A 33 7.32 -7.04 -3.87
N ALA A 34 6.14 -7.60 -3.61
CA ALA A 34 5.67 -8.85 -4.16
C ALA A 34 4.61 -8.57 -5.24
N PRO A 35 4.87 -8.87 -6.52
CA PRO A 35 3.87 -8.76 -7.59
C PRO A 35 3.01 -10.03 -7.68
N VAL A 36 1.70 -9.87 -7.79
CA VAL A 36 0.72 -10.94 -8.09
C VAL A 36 -0.24 -10.49 -9.19
N GLY A 37 -0.70 -11.43 -10.00
CA GLY A 37 -1.49 -11.17 -11.20
C GLY A 37 -2.96 -11.50 -11.12
N SER A 38 -3.41 -12.13 -10.04
CA SER A 38 -4.81 -12.48 -9.86
C SER A 38 -5.24 -12.33 -8.41
N PHE A 39 -6.55 -12.26 -8.23
CA PHE A 39 -7.17 -12.27 -6.92
C PHE A 39 -6.93 -13.59 -6.17
N ASP A 40 -6.96 -14.73 -6.88
CA ASP A 40 -6.67 -16.04 -6.28
C ASP A 40 -5.22 -16.12 -5.76
N GLU A 41 -4.26 -15.55 -6.49
CA GLU A 41 -2.87 -15.46 -6.05
C GLU A 41 -2.72 -14.58 -4.80
N LEU A 42 -3.48 -13.47 -4.71
CA LEU A 42 -3.54 -12.66 -3.50
C LEU A 42 -4.03 -13.50 -2.30
N LEU A 43 -5.13 -14.23 -2.46
CA LEU A 43 -5.67 -15.06 -1.38
C LEU A 43 -4.67 -16.14 -0.95
N ALA A 44 -4.03 -16.81 -1.91
CA ALA A 44 -3.00 -17.80 -1.63
C ALA A 44 -1.77 -17.20 -0.92
N MET A 45 -1.40 -15.95 -1.24
CA MET A 45 -0.33 -15.23 -0.56
C MET A 45 -0.69 -14.86 0.87
N LEU A 46 -1.92 -14.40 1.11
CA LEU A 46 -2.39 -14.07 2.46
C LEU A 46 -2.53 -15.31 3.34
N ASP A 47 -3.04 -16.43 2.80
CA ASP A 47 -3.19 -17.70 3.52
C ASP A 47 -1.83 -18.28 3.98
N ARG A 48 -0.78 -18.02 3.22
CA ARG A 48 0.59 -18.52 3.48
C ARG A 48 1.50 -17.47 4.12
N ALA A 49 0.97 -16.31 4.48
CA ALA A 49 1.77 -15.21 5.01
C ALA A 49 2.14 -15.46 6.48
N ASP A 50 3.43 -15.61 6.76
CA ASP A 50 3.94 -15.69 8.15
C ASP A 50 3.94 -14.31 8.85
N GLU A 51 4.01 -13.23 8.06
CA GLU A 51 4.01 -11.85 8.51
C GLU A 51 2.95 -11.05 7.74
N PRO A 52 2.35 -10.00 8.32
CA PRO A 52 1.43 -9.13 7.59
C PRO A 52 2.15 -8.31 6.51
N PHE A 53 1.41 -7.95 5.47
CA PHE A 53 1.81 -6.96 4.48
C PHE A 53 1.49 -5.56 5.01
N ASP A 54 2.47 -4.67 4.89
CA ASP A 54 2.31 -3.29 5.32
C ASP A 54 1.43 -2.50 4.35
N LEU A 55 1.44 -2.85 3.07
CA LEU A 55 0.60 -2.23 2.04
C LEU A 55 0.19 -3.23 0.96
N VAL A 56 -1.11 -3.31 0.67
CA VAL A 56 -1.65 -4.03 -0.49
C VAL A 56 -2.18 -3.04 -1.51
N VAL A 57 -1.73 -3.13 -2.76
CA VAL A 57 -2.15 -2.26 -3.86
C VAL A 57 -2.90 -3.12 -4.87
N ILE A 58 -4.17 -2.82 -5.14
CA ILE A 58 -5.01 -3.68 -5.99
C ILE A 58 -5.95 -2.89 -6.90
N ASN A 59 -6.06 -3.37 -8.13
CA ASN A 59 -7.05 -2.91 -9.09
C ASN A 59 -8.41 -3.58 -8.81
N THR A 60 -9.46 -2.78 -8.59
CA THR A 60 -10.83 -3.28 -8.42
C THR A 60 -11.34 -4.11 -9.59
N ALA A 61 -10.78 -3.93 -10.79
CA ALA A 61 -11.13 -4.76 -11.95
C ALA A 61 -10.83 -6.25 -11.75
N LEU A 62 -9.92 -6.59 -10.83
CA LEU A 62 -9.54 -7.97 -10.49
C LEU A 62 -10.41 -8.58 -9.41
N VAL A 63 -11.17 -7.75 -8.69
CA VAL A 63 -12.09 -8.21 -7.66
C VAL A 63 -13.37 -8.70 -8.36
N PRO A 64 -13.79 -9.96 -8.15
CA PRO A 64 -15.04 -10.45 -8.71
C PRO A 64 -16.20 -9.53 -8.35
N GLU A 65 -17.13 -9.26 -9.28
CA GLU A 65 -18.29 -8.38 -9.00
C GLU A 65 -19.17 -8.91 -7.86
N THR A 66 -19.08 -10.21 -7.58
CA THR A 66 -19.72 -10.88 -6.44
C THR A 66 -19.10 -10.50 -5.09
N ASP A 67 -17.82 -10.10 -5.07
CA ASP A 67 -17.05 -9.71 -3.89
C ASP A 67 -17.11 -8.20 -3.65
N ARG A 68 -18.34 -7.66 -3.58
CA ARG A 68 -18.60 -6.26 -3.13
C ARG A 68 -18.08 -5.95 -1.72
N HIS A 69 -17.61 -6.95 -1.00
CA HIS A 69 -17.05 -6.85 0.34
C HIS A 69 -15.52 -6.85 0.37
N PHE A 70 -14.84 -6.73 -0.77
CA PHE A 70 -13.37 -6.76 -0.77
C PHE A 70 -12.74 -5.68 0.13
N GLU A 71 -13.34 -4.49 0.22
CA GLU A 71 -12.92 -3.46 1.17
C GLU A 71 -13.06 -3.96 2.62
N THR A 72 -14.19 -4.59 2.95
CA THR A 72 -14.43 -5.24 4.25
C THR A 72 -13.47 -6.39 4.51
N PHE A 73 -13.13 -7.19 3.48
CA PHE A 73 -12.16 -8.27 3.57
C PHE A 73 -10.77 -7.74 3.91
N CYS A 74 -10.31 -6.68 3.25
CA CYS A 74 -9.03 -6.04 3.57
C CYS A 74 -9.00 -5.52 5.02
N ILE A 75 -10.10 -4.91 5.47
CA ILE A 75 -10.22 -4.39 6.85
C ILE A 75 -10.21 -5.52 7.88
N GLN A 76 -10.86 -6.64 7.58
CA GLN A 76 -10.95 -7.79 8.48
C GLN A 76 -9.73 -8.71 8.41
N CYS A 77 -8.86 -8.55 7.40
CA CYS A 77 -7.70 -9.40 7.22
C CYS A 77 -6.55 -8.95 8.14
N PRO A 78 -6.15 -9.75 9.15
CA PRO A 78 -5.08 -9.37 10.06
C PRO A 78 -3.70 -9.30 9.38
N TYR A 79 -3.60 -9.89 8.18
CA TYR A 79 -2.39 -9.89 7.35
C TYR A 79 -2.26 -8.67 6.45
N VAL A 80 -3.22 -7.72 6.48
CA VAL A 80 -3.18 -6.48 5.70
C VAL A 80 -3.25 -5.29 6.64
N ARG A 81 -2.19 -4.47 6.68
CA ARG A 81 -2.16 -3.27 7.54
C ARG A 81 -2.73 -2.03 6.85
N ASN A 82 -2.45 -1.87 5.57
CA ASN A 82 -2.93 -0.76 4.76
C ASN A 82 -3.29 -1.29 3.38
N ALA A 83 -4.29 -0.69 2.72
CA ALA A 83 -4.66 -1.08 1.38
C ALA A 83 -4.96 0.15 0.50
N LEU A 84 -4.45 0.11 -0.72
CA LEU A 84 -4.70 1.06 -1.79
C LEU A 84 -5.52 0.35 -2.87
N VAL A 85 -6.78 0.73 -2.97
CA VAL A 85 -7.72 0.16 -3.93
C VAL A 85 -7.97 1.18 -5.03
N TYR A 86 -7.64 0.87 -6.27
CA TYR A 86 -7.83 1.78 -7.39
C TYR A 86 -8.71 1.20 -8.47
N GLU A 87 -9.37 2.07 -9.23
CA GLU A 87 -10.22 1.67 -10.34
C GLU A 87 -9.53 1.99 -11.67
N GLY A 88 -9.15 0.95 -12.44
CA GLY A 88 -8.55 1.12 -13.78
C GLY A 88 -9.49 1.76 -14.82
N ARG A 89 -10.78 1.87 -14.52
CA ARG A 89 -11.75 2.68 -15.27
C ARG A 89 -12.40 3.66 -14.31
N PRO A 90 -12.62 4.93 -14.69
CA PRO A 90 -13.29 5.88 -13.82
C PRO A 90 -14.75 5.42 -13.66
N ARG A 91 -15.08 4.71 -12.58
CA ARG A 91 -16.42 4.75 -12.03
C ARG A 91 -16.40 5.83 -10.96
N PHE A 92 -17.27 6.81 -11.12
CA PHE A 92 -17.51 7.81 -10.09
C PHE A 92 -18.09 7.08 -8.88
N VAL A 93 -17.24 6.72 -7.92
CA VAL A 93 -17.67 6.31 -6.59
C VAL A 93 -16.93 7.19 -5.59
N ALA A 94 -17.65 8.18 -5.08
CA ALA A 94 -17.22 8.96 -3.93
C ALA A 94 -17.31 8.07 -2.70
N ALA A 95 -16.18 7.76 -2.07
CA ALA A 95 -16.15 7.33 -0.69
C ALA A 95 -14.75 7.58 -0.11
N ASN A 96 -14.64 8.70 0.62
CA ASN A 96 -13.64 8.82 1.66
C ASN A 96 -14.19 8.02 2.85
N ASP A 97 -13.53 6.93 3.22
CA ASP A 97 -13.75 6.27 4.51
C ASP A 97 -12.41 6.20 5.23
N GLU A 98 -12.08 7.27 5.93
CA GLU A 98 -10.88 7.40 6.75
C GLU A 98 -11.25 7.11 8.20
N ARG A 99 -11.06 5.89 8.73
CA ARG A 99 -11.07 5.67 10.19
C ARG A 99 -10.09 4.61 10.71
N GLU A 100 -9.27 5.09 11.64
CA GLU A 100 -8.69 4.47 12.85
C GLU A 100 -8.40 2.96 12.84
N GLY A 101 -7.30 2.61 12.17
CA GLY A 101 -6.67 1.28 12.29
C GLY A 101 -6.17 0.77 10.94
N GLY A 102 -5.23 1.49 10.33
CA GLY A 102 -4.77 1.23 8.95
C GLY A 102 -5.32 2.25 7.95
N VAL A 103 -4.49 2.66 7.00
CA VAL A 103 -4.84 3.59 5.92
C VAL A 103 -5.47 2.78 4.78
N PHE A 104 -6.79 2.87 4.65
CA PHE A 104 -7.53 2.35 3.50
C PHE A 104 -7.86 3.52 2.57
N LYS A 105 -7.35 3.50 1.33
CA LYS A 105 -7.56 4.59 0.37
C LYS A 105 -8.10 4.07 -0.95
N ARG A 106 -9.27 4.56 -1.35
CA ARG A 106 -9.88 4.29 -2.65
C ARG A 106 -9.57 5.40 -3.65
N LEU A 107 -9.20 5.04 -4.88
CA LEU A 107 -8.84 6.00 -5.93
C LEU A 107 -9.67 5.80 -7.21
N PRO A 108 -10.32 6.88 -7.72
CA PRO A 108 -10.92 6.86 -9.04
C PRO A 108 -9.81 7.05 -10.09
N GLY A 109 -9.20 5.96 -10.56
CA GLY A 109 -8.15 5.97 -11.59
C GLY A 109 -6.83 5.34 -11.15
N VAL A 110 -5.92 5.17 -12.12
CA VAL A 110 -4.59 4.59 -11.91
C VAL A 110 -3.78 5.45 -10.92
N PRO A 111 -3.10 4.85 -9.92
CA PRO A 111 -2.29 5.61 -8.98
C PRO A 111 -1.14 6.33 -9.69
N ASP A 112 -1.02 7.63 -9.42
CA ASP A 112 0.11 8.45 -9.87
C ASP A 112 1.15 8.62 -8.75
N THR A 113 2.30 9.21 -9.10
CA THR A 113 3.44 9.34 -8.18
C THR A 113 3.09 10.19 -6.96
N ARG A 114 2.25 11.21 -7.12
CA ARG A 114 1.86 12.12 -6.03
C ARG A 114 0.92 11.43 -5.04
N ILE A 115 0.04 10.57 -5.55
CA ILE A 115 -0.86 9.79 -4.71
C ILE A 115 -0.10 8.78 -3.87
N ILE A 116 0.87 8.09 -4.47
CA ILE A 116 1.77 7.17 -3.74
C ILE A 116 2.57 7.95 -2.68
N GLU A 117 3.15 9.10 -3.03
CA GLU A 117 3.90 9.94 -2.09
C GLU A 117 3.06 10.38 -0.88
N ASN A 118 1.85 10.86 -1.11
CA ASN A 118 0.92 11.24 -0.05
C ASN A 118 0.51 10.05 0.82
N LEU A 119 0.26 8.88 0.21
CA LEU A 119 -0.06 7.66 0.95
C LEU A 119 1.11 7.22 1.83
N MET A 120 2.32 7.19 1.27
CA MET A 120 3.51 6.82 2.03
C MET A 120 3.81 7.82 3.14
N SER A 121 3.49 9.10 2.97
CA SER A 121 3.60 10.10 4.06
C SER A 121 2.66 9.81 5.24
N SER A 122 1.55 9.12 5.01
CA SER A 122 0.64 8.66 6.08
C SER A 122 1.06 7.32 6.70
N ILE A 123 1.57 6.39 5.89
CA ILE A 123 1.97 5.04 6.33
C ILE A 123 3.36 5.07 7.00
N ASP A 124 4.28 5.86 6.46
CA ASP A 124 5.63 6.09 6.94
C ASP A 124 5.91 7.60 6.95
N PRO A 125 5.48 8.34 8.00
CA PRO A 125 5.71 9.79 8.12
C PRO A 125 7.19 10.15 8.31
N CYS A 126 8.07 9.15 8.45
CA CYS A 126 9.52 9.32 8.46
C CYS A 126 10.16 8.41 7.39
N PRO A 127 9.92 8.66 6.09
CA PRO A 127 10.76 8.08 5.05
C PRO A 127 12.17 8.61 5.35
N LYS A 128 13.12 7.70 5.57
CA LYS A 128 14.35 7.94 6.34
C LYS A 128 15.24 9.07 5.83
N GLU A 129 14.86 10.30 6.16
CA GLU A 129 15.73 11.46 6.32
C GLU A 129 15.55 12.10 7.71
N ALA A 130 14.59 11.63 8.54
CA ALA A 130 14.40 12.12 9.91
C ALA A 130 14.97 11.21 11.02
N ALA A 131 15.71 10.14 10.68
CA ALA A 131 16.50 9.40 11.68
C ALA A 131 17.81 10.12 12.08
N ALA A 132 18.14 11.26 11.45
CA ALA A 132 19.32 12.06 11.77
C ALA A 132 19.03 13.23 12.74
N CYS A 133 17.78 13.60 12.99
CA CYS A 133 17.43 14.81 13.76
C CYS A 133 16.72 14.50 15.08
N SER A 134 17.28 13.59 15.89
CA SER A 134 16.85 13.45 17.31
C SER A 134 18.02 13.25 18.29
N ALA A 135 19.29 13.35 17.83
CA ALA A 135 20.47 13.13 18.67
C ALA A 135 21.15 14.43 19.19
N LEU A 136 20.58 15.61 18.94
CA LEU A 136 21.20 16.90 19.32
C LEU A 136 20.21 17.85 20.01
N SER A 137 19.63 17.43 21.13
CA SER A 137 19.14 18.41 22.12
C SER A 137 19.05 17.74 23.49
N GLY A 138 20.19 17.63 24.16
CA GLY A 138 20.28 16.99 25.47
C GLY A 138 21.65 17.18 26.12
N ARG A 139 22.27 18.35 25.96
CA ARG A 139 23.47 18.71 26.73
C ARG A 139 23.50 20.21 27.01
N SER A 140 22.85 20.60 28.10
CA SER A 140 23.29 21.70 28.97
C SER A 140 22.70 21.44 30.35
N ASN A 141 23.43 20.66 31.16
CA ASN A 141 23.22 20.66 32.60
C ASN A 141 24.15 21.73 33.19
N THR A 142 23.62 22.42 34.19
CA THR A 142 24.19 23.54 34.95
C THR A 142 25.47 23.17 35.70
#